data_AF-A0A7V8TW95-F1
#
_entry.id   AF-A0A7V8TW95-F1
#
_cell.length_a   1.000
_cell.length_b   1.000
_cell.length_c   1.000
_cell.angle_alpha   90.00
_cell.angle_beta   90.00
_cell.angle_gamma   90.00
#
_symmetry.space_group_name_H-M   'P 1'
#
loop_
_entity.id
_entity.type
_entity.pdbx_description
1 polymer ?
#
loop_
_entity_poly.entity_id
_entity_poly.type
_entity_poly.pdbx_seq_one_letter_code
_entity_poly.pdbx_strand_id
1 'polypeptide(L)' 'MKELFIAIGLLLFIEGISCALFPSKIKNMLKLIEKIKESRLRIIGFSFALIGFLIVWYFKT' A
#
# COMPACT_ATOMS: atom_id res chain seq x y z
N MET A 1 -5.75 17.53 12.23
CA MET A 1 -6.92 16.62 12.17
C MET A 1 -7.46 16.42 10.75
N LYS A 2 -7.61 17.46 9.92
CA LYS A 2 -8.07 17.33 8.51
C LYS A 2 -6.98 16.86 7.53
N GLU A 3 -5.74 17.30 7.74
CA GLU A 3 -4.61 17.02 6.82
C GLU A 3 -4.28 15.53 6.65
N LEU A 4 -4.38 14.72 7.71
CA LEU A 4 -4.11 13.27 7.65
C LEU A 4 -5.13 12.53 6.79
N PHE A 5 -6.41 12.87 6.93
CA PHE A 5 -7.48 12.29 6.12
C PHE A 5 -7.34 12.71 4.64
N ILE A 6 -6.87 13.94 4.40
CA ILE A 6 -6.62 14.43 3.05
C ILE A 6 -5.43 13.72 2.41
N ALA A 7 -4.30 13.53 3.13
CA ALA A 7 -3.13 12.84 2.60
C ALA A 7 -3.40 11.35 2.32
N ILE A 8 -4.11 10.67 3.23
CA ILE A 8 -4.53 9.27 3.02
C ILE A 8 -5.53 9.17 1.87
N GLY A 9 -6.49 10.10 1.78
CA GLY A 9 -7.43 10.16 0.66
C GLY A 9 -6.74 10.39 -0.68
N LEU A 10 -5.76 11.29 -0.74
CA LEU A 10 -5.00 11.59 -1.95
C LEU A 10 -4.13 10.40 -2.39
N LEU A 11 -3.51 9.71 -1.44
CA LEU A 11 -2.70 8.52 -1.68
C LEU A 11 -3.57 7.38 -2.23
N LEU A 12 -4.73 7.13 -1.62
CA LEU A 12 -5.70 6.14 -2.11
C LEU A 12 -6.24 6.49 -3.50
N PHE A 13 -6.43 7.79 -3.78
CA PHE A 13 -6.92 8.28 -5.06
C PHE A 13 -5.90 8.04 -6.19
N ILE A 14 -4.62 8.32 -5.93
CA ILE A 14 -3.53 8.08 -6.89
C ILE A 14 -3.30 6.58 -7.13
N GLU A 15 -3.30 5.76 -6.08
CA GLU A 15 -3.19 4.30 -6.18
C GLU A 15 -4.40 3.71 -6.93
N GLY A 16 -5.61 4.17 -6.63
CA GLY A 16 -6.85 3.71 -7.27
C GLY A 16 -6.92 4.05 -8.77
N ILE A 17 -6.50 5.25 -9.16
CA ILE A 17 -6.42 5.64 -10.57
C ILE A 17 -5.36 4.83 -11.31
N SER A 18 -4.17 4.66 -10.73
CA SER A 18 -3.12 3.82 -11.33
C SER A 18 -3.56 2.36 -11.51
N CYS A 19 -4.28 1.82 -10.52
CA CYS A 19 -4.86 0.48 -10.54
C CYS A 19 -5.88 0.32 -11.69
N ALA A 20 -6.74 1.32 -11.89
CA ALA A 20 -7.75 1.32 -12.95
C ALA A 20 -7.17 1.55 -14.36
N LEU A 21 -6.15 2.41 -14.51
CA LEU A 21 -5.51 2.69 -15.79
C LEU A 21 -4.65 1.51 -16.29
N PHE A 22 -4.06 0.73 -15.38
CA PHE A 22 -3.14 -0.36 -15.73
C PHE A 22 -3.51 -1.71 -15.08
N PRO A 23 -4.65 -2.32 -15.47
CA PRO A 23 -5.05 -3.64 -14.96
C PRO A 23 -4.03 -4.74 -15.33
N SER A 24 -3.30 -4.57 -16.43
CA SER A 24 -2.26 -5.51 -16.89
C SER A 24 -1.07 -5.64 -15.94
N LYS A 25 -0.70 -4.57 -15.21
CA LYS A 25 0.43 -4.64 -14.26
C LYS A 25 0.07 -5.47 -13.02
N ILE A 26 -1.16 -5.34 -12.53
CA ILE A 26 -1.65 -6.08 -11.37
C ILE A 26 -1.75 -7.58 -11.69
N LYS A 27 -2.26 -7.92 -12.87
CA LYS A 27 -2.37 -9.33 -13.30
C LYS A 27 -0.99 -10.01 -13.41
N ASN A 28 0.04 -9.27 -13.80
CA ASN A 28 1.42 -9.76 -13.85
C ASN A 28 2.08 -9.83 -12.46
N MET A 29 1.78 -8.87 -11.58
CA MET A 29 2.20 -8.92 -10.16
C MET A 29 1.56 -10.10 -9.43
N LEU A 30 0.30 -10.45 -9.70
CA LEU A 30 -0.38 -11.59 -9.09
C LEU A 30 0.34 -12.92 -9.39
N LYS A 31 0.73 -13.13 -10.66
CA LYS A 31 1.57 -14.28 -11.06
C LYS A 31 2.93 -14.30 -10.39
N LEU A 32 3.50 -13.12 -10.11
CA LEU A 32 4.78 -13.00 -9.41
C LEU A 32 4.62 -13.32 -7.92
N ILE A 33 3.53 -12.86 -7.30
CA ILE A 33 3.18 -13.06 -5.89
C ILE A 33 2.82 -14.52 -5.61
N GLU A 34 2.14 -15.20 -6.53
CA GLU A 34 1.86 -16.64 -6.44
C GLU A 34 3.16 -17.48 -6.41
N LYS A 35 4.23 -16.96 -7.01
CA LYS A 35 5.58 -17.56 -6.98
C LYS A 35 6.37 -17.21 -5.71
N ILE A 36 5.93 -16.22 -4.94
CA ILE A 36 6.57 -15.76 -3.70
C ILE A 36 5.95 -16.53 -2.53
N LYS A 37 6.79 -17.13 -1.68
CA LYS A 37 6.34 -17.84 -0.47
C LYS A 37 5.53 -16.92 0.45
N GLU A 38 4.41 -17.44 0.98
CA GLU A 38 3.50 -16.73 1.89
C GLU A 38 4.21 -16.08 3.09
N SER A 39 5.26 -16.71 3.61
CA SER A 39 6.06 -16.19 4.72
C SER A 39 6.71 -14.85 4.41
N ARG A 40 7.22 -14.67 3.19
CA ARG A 40 7.84 -13.41 2.75
C ARG A 40 6.78 -12.34 2.50
N LEU A 41 5.60 -12.74 2.01
CA LEU A 41 4.46 -11.84 1.83
C LEU A 41 3.94 -11.31 3.17
N ARG A 42 3.87 -12.17 4.19
CA ARG A 42 3.53 -11.76 5.58
C ARG A 42 4.53 -10.77 6.15
N ILE A 43 5.82 -11.02 6.00
CA ILE A 43 6.86 -10.12 6.54
C ILE A 43 6.79 -8.75 5.87
N ILE A 44 6.59 -8.71 4.54
CA ILE A 44 6.45 -7.45 3.80
C ILE A 44 5.19 -6.71 4.24
N GLY A 45 4.04 -7.40 4.32
CA GLY A 45 2.79 -6.79 4.77
C GLY A 45 2.88 -6.26 6.20
N PHE A 46 3.52 -7.00 7.10
CA PHE A 46 3.72 -6.58 8.49
C PHE A 46 4.64 -5.38 8.61
N SER A 47 5.75 -5.37 7.85
CA SER A 47 6.69 -4.25 7.81
C SER A 47 6.02 -2.99 7.24
N PHE A 48 5.22 -3.15 6.18
CA PHE A 48 4.47 -2.04 5.57
C PHE A 48 3.41 -1.45 6.52
N ALA A 49 2.72 -2.30 7.28
CA ALA A 49 1.78 -1.86 8.31
C ALA A 49 2.48 -1.10 9.46
N LEU A 50 3.63 -1.59 9.92
CA LEU A 50 4.47 -0.93 10.93
C LEU A 50 4.95 0.45 10.47
N ILE A 51 5.43 0.54 9.23
CA ILE A 51 5.92 1.80 8.64
C ILE A 51 4.76 2.79 8.46
N GLY A 52 3.62 2.34 7.93
CA GLY A 52 2.41 3.16 7.82
C GLY A 52 1.93 3.68 9.17
N PHE A 53 1.98 2.85 10.21
CA PHE A 53 1.65 3.24 11.57
C PHE A 53 2.63 4.28 12.13
N LEU A 54 3.93 4.11 11.90
CA LEU A 54 4.97 5.07 12.30
C LEU A 54 4.77 6.43 11.63
N ILE A 55 4.43 6.45 10.33
CA ILE A 55 4.17 7.68 9.58
C ILE A 55 2.96 8.42 10.16
N VAL A 56 1.87 7.71 10.46
CA VAL A 56 0.68 8.29 11.11
C VAL A 56 1.03 8.84 12.50
N TRP A 57 1.85 8.12 13.25
CA TRP A 57 2.30 8.56 14.59
C TRP A 57 3.16 9.82 14.53
N TYR A 58 4.11 9.89 13.58
CA TYR A 58 5.04 11.00 13.43
C TYR A 58 4.35 12.29 12.98
N PHE A 59 3.36 12.19 12.09
CA PHE A 59 2.57 13.35 11.64
C PHE A 59 1.48 13.78 12.64
N LYS A 60 1.13 12.93 13.60
CA LYS A 60 0.16 13.25 14.66
C LYS A 60 0.79 14.03 15.81
N THR A 61 2.11 13.95 15.99
CA THR A 61 2.90 14.73 16.96
C THR A 61 3.18 16.11 16.39
#